data_AF-A0A7S6ZXA3-F1
#
_entry.id   AF-A0A7S6ZXA3-F1
#
_cell.length_a   1.000
_cell.length_b   1.000
_cell.length_c   1.000
_cell.angle_alpha   90.00
_cell.angle_beta   90.00
_cell.angle_gamma   90.00
#
_symmetry.space_group_name_H-M   'P 1'
#
loop_
_entity.id
_entity.type
_entity.pdbx_description
1 polymer ?
#
loop_
_entity_poly.entity_id
_entity_poly.type
_entity_poly.pdbx_seq_one_letter_code
_entity_poly.pdbx_strand_id
1 'polypeptide(L)'
;MATRYYITLPDGARARGADPDLSFTAQTGEGFAAELQAALRGDGLFERWRRKQDEPDEVDRSLAATDPDATVEGAQDDLHIDLVVTSSIPGAVLKQRLRLLAGSAWELRDVKSA
;
A
#
# COMPACT_ATOMS: atom_id res chain seq x y z
N MET A 1 -1.37 12.54 14.05
CA MET A 1 -0.60 11.53 14.80
C MET A 1 -0.26 10.42 13.84
N ALA A 2 0.99 9.97 13.82
CA ALA A 2 1.37 8.85 12.98
C ALA A 2 0.81 7.54 13.56
N THR A 3 0.44 6.62 12.69
CA THR A 3 -0.07 5.30 13.03
C THR A 3 0.83 4.28 12.37
N ARG A 4 1.21 3.24 13.12
CA ARG A 4 2.00 2.12 12.66
C ARG A 4 1.10 0.93 12.35
N TYR A 5 1.15 0.44 11.12
CA TYR A 5 0.38 -0.69 10.63
C TYR A 5 1.33 -1.85 10.37
N TYR A 6 1.01 -3.01 10.94
CA TYR A 6 1.73 -4.25 10.71
C TYR A 6 0.94 -5.09 9.72
N ILE A 7 1.51 -5.31 8.54
CA ILE A 7 0.86 -5.97 7.42
C ILE A 7 1.70 -7.19 7.04
N THR A 8 1.06 -8.32 6.85
CA THR A 8 1.69 -9.51 6.27
C THR A 8 1.20 -9.67 4.83
N LEU A 9 2.14 -9.83 3.91
CA LEU A 9 1.89 -10.30 2.56
C LEU A 9 2.27 -11.78 2.46
N PRO A 10 1.53 -12.58 1.67
CA PRO A 10 1.95 -13.92 1.29
C PRO A 10 3.10 -13.81 0.28
N ASP A 11 3.56 -14.95 -0.20
CA ASP A 11 4.62 -15.06 -1.20
C ASP A 11 4.55 -13.95 -2.28
N GLY A 12 5.71 -13.36 -2.60
CA GLY A 12 5.80 -12.18 -3.48
C GLY A 12 5.18 -12.38 -4.87
N ALA A 13 5.03 -13.63 -5.33
CA ALA A 13 4.32 -13.94 -6.57
C ALA A 13 2.79 -13.80 -6.44
N ARG A 14 2.23 -13.98 -5.24
CA ARG A 14 0.79 -13.91 -4.94
C ARG A 14 0.34 -12.55 -4.45
N ALA A 15 1.24 -11.73 -3.92
CA ALA A 15 0.95 -10.38 -3.45
C ALA A 15 0.82 -9.37 -4.62
N ARG A 16 -0.08 -9.64 -5.58
CA ARG A 16 -0.32 -8.78 -6.75
C ARG A 16 -1.79 -8.38 -6.83
N GLY A 17 -2.01 -7.11 -7.17
CA GLY A 17 -3.32 -6.56 -7.47
C GLY A 17 -3.93 -7.13 -8.74
N ALA A 18 -5.21 -6.80 -8.96
CA ALA A 18 -5.93 -7.20 -10.16
C ALA A 18 -5.39 -6.52 -11.43
N ASP A 19 -4.77 -5.35 -11.29
CA ASP A 19 -4.26 -4.56 -12.39
C ASP A 19 -2.73 -4.52 -12.36
N PRO A 20 -2.02 -5.13 -13.33
CA PRO A 20 -0.57 -5.22 -13.32
C PRO A 20 0.14 -3.86 -13.44
N ASP A 21 -0.54 -2.82 -13.92
CA ASP A 21 -0.01 -1.44 -14.02
C ASP A 21 -0.01 -0.72 -12.66
N LEU A 22 -0.83 -1.19 -11.73
CA LEU A 22 -0.98 -0.66 -10.37
C LEU A 22 -0.39 -1.60 -9.30
N SER A 23 -0.09 -2.84 -9.67
CA SER A 23 0.37 -3.88 -8.75
C SER A 23 1.84 -3.70 -8.39
N PHE A 24 2.25 -4.34 -7.28
CA PHE A 24 3.66 -4.42 -6.94
C PHE A 24 4.47 -5.06 -8.07
N THR A 25 5.62 -4.44 -8.40
CA THR A 25 6.58 -5.00 -9.37
C THR A 25 7.71 -5.74 -8.67
N ALA A 26 8.07 -5.28 -7.48
CA ALA A 26 9.01 -5.91 -6.57
C ALA A 26 8.64 -7.35 -6.19
N GLN A 27 9.67 -8.11 -5.80
CA GLN A 27 9.55 -9.51 -5.35
C GLN A 27 10.21 -9.73 -3.98
N THR A 28 10.91 -8.74 -3.43
CA THR A 28 11.63 -8.80 -2.16
C THR A 28 11.00 -7.86 -1.14
N GLY A 29 11.08 -8.19 0.16
CA GLY A 29 10.46 -7.39 1.22
C GLY A 29 10.86 -5.91 1.18
N GLU A 30 12.15 -5.62 0.97
CA GLU A 30 12.65 -4.25 0.80
C GLU A 30 12.05 -3.53 -0.42
N GLY A 31 11.88 -4.24 -1.54
CA GLY A 31 11.27 -3.69 -2.74
C GLY A 31 9.78 -3.37 -2.55
N PHE A 32 9.04 -4.26 -1.88
CA PHE A 32 7.65 -4.01 -1.51
C PHE A 32 7.54 -2.77 -0.61
N ALA A 33 8.44 -2.64 0.38
CA ALA A 33 8.47 -1.48 1.25
C ALA A 33 8.76 -0.18 0.48
N ALA A 34 9.75 -0.18 -0.40
CA ALA A 34 10.08 0.99 -1.22
C ALA A 34 8.92 1.42 -2.13
N GLU A 35 8.26 0.47 -2.81
CA GLU A 35 7.11 0.75 -3.67
C GLU A 35 5.91 1.25 -2.87
N LEU A 36 5.59 0.60 -1.74
CA LEU A 36 4.50 1.04 -0.89
C LEU A 36 4.79 2.44 -0.33
N GLN A 37 6.01 2.70 0.14
CA GLN A 37 6.41 4.02 0.62
C GLN A 37 6.24 5.09 -0.46
N ALA A 38 6.67 4.82 -1.69
CA ALA A 38 6.49 5.73 -2.82
C ALA A 38 4.99 5.99 -3.11
N ALA A 39 4.15 4.96 -3.01
CA ALA A 39 2.71 5.06 -3.20
C ALA A 39 1.95 5.78 -2.07
N LEU A 40 2.56 5.91 -0.89
CA LEU A 40 2.01 6.69 0.24
C LEU A 40 2.50 8.14 0.22
N ARG A 41 3.75 8.37 -0.19
CA ARG A 41 4.32 9.71 -0.32
C ARG A 41 3.80 10.48 -1.52
N GLY A 42 3.40 9.79 -2.59
CA GLY A 42 2.92 10.38 -3.83
C GLY A 42 1.51 9.93 -4.20
N ASP A 43 0.80 10.77 -4.94
CA ASP A 43 -0.54 10.51 -5.46
C ASP A 43 -0.52 9.79 -6.82
N GLY A 44 0.66 9.52 -7.40
CA GLY A 44 0.78 8.93 -8.74
C GLY A 44 0.06 7.58 -8.91
N LEU A 45 0.02 6.73 -7.87
CA LEU A 45 -0.77 5.49 -7.92
C LEU A 45 -2.28 5.79 -7.94
N PHE A 46 -2.72 6.75 -7.11
CA PHE A 46 -4.11 7.19 -7.06
C PHE A 46 -4.56 7.75 -8.39
N GLU A 47 -3.77 8.64 -9.00
CA GLU A 47 -4.12 9.25 -10.28
C GLU A 47 -4.27 8.21 -11.38
N ARG A 48 -3.35 7.25 -11.46
CA ARG A 48 -3.44 6.15 -12.44
C ARG A 48 -4.69 5.31 -12.23
N TRP A 49 -5.00 4.95 -10.99
CA TRP A 49 -6.22 4.20 -10.67
C TRP A 49 -7.49 5.02 -10.93
N ARG A 50 -7.50 6.30 -10.54
CA ARG A 50 -8.60 7.24 -10.73
C ARG A 50 -8.93 7.40 -12.21
N ARG A 51 -7.91 7.55 -13.08
CA ARG A 51 -8.08 7.63 -14.54
C ARG A 51 -8.65 6.35 -15.16
N LYS A 52 -8.55 5.20 -14.48
CA LYS A 52 -9.14 3.93 -14.90
C LYS A 52 -10.59 3.75 -14.43
N GLN A 53 -11.11 4.62 -13.55
CA GLN A 53 -12.51 4.58 -13.15
C GLN A 53 -13.39 5.21 -14.23
N ASP A 54 -14.62 4.71 -14.40
CA ASP A 54 -15.59 5.28 -15.34
C ASP A 54 -15.91 6.75 -15.04
N GLU A 55 -15.97 7.11 -13.74
CA GLU A 55 -16.28 8.47 -13.27
C GLU A 55 -15.15 9.00 -12.36
N PRO A 56 -14.02 9.47 -12.92
CA PRO A 56 -12.86 9.91 -12.14
C PRO A 56 -13.18 11.10 -11.23
N ASP A 57 -14.09 11.98 -11.62
CA ASP A 57 -14.47 13.18 -10.86
C ASP A 57 -15.40 12.90 -9.67
N GLU A 58 -16.07 11.75 -9.65
CA GLU A 58 -16.87 11.29 -8.52
C GLU A 58 -16.06 10.52 -7.46
N VAL A 59 -14.81 10.15 -7.79
CA VAL A 59 -13.92 9.47 -6.84
C VAL A 59 -13.63 10.39 -5.66
N ASP A 60 -13.82 9.85 -4.45
CA ASP A 60 -13.56 10.55 -3.20
C ASP A 60 -12.10 11.04 -3.13
N ARG A 61 -11.92 12.36 -3.01
CA ARG A 61 -10.58 12.98 -2.86
C ARG A 61 -9.91 12.63 -1.53
N SER A 62 -10.65 12.15 -0.53
CA SER A 62 -10.07 11.67 0.72
C SER A 62 -9.11 10.50 0.48
N LEU A 63 -9.34 9.73 -0.60
CA LEU A 63 -8.47 8.63 -1.05
C LEU A 63 -7.18 9.12 -1.74
N ALA A 64 -7.10 10.40 -2.08
CA ALA A 64 -5.91 11.05 -2.63
C ALA A 64 -4.95 11.51 -1.52
N ALA A 65 -5.23 11.23 -0.24
CA ALA A 65 -4.37 11.61 0.87
C ALA A 65 -2.97 10.99 0.70
N THR A 66 -1.96 11.84 0.77
CA THR A 66 -0.54 11.48 0.74
C THR A 66 0.14 11.94 2.02
N ASP A 67 1.20 11.23 2.39
CA ASP A 67 2.01 11.56 3.55
C ASP A 67 3.49 11.52 3.17
N PRO A 68 4.14 12.67 2.98
CA PRO A 68 5.54 12.75 2.56
C PRO A 68 6.49 12.16 3.62
N ASP A 69 6.08 12.14 4.89
CA ASP A 69 6.84 11.59 6.01
C ASP A 69 6.55 10.09 6.23
N ALA A 70 5.69 9.48 5.41
CA ALA A 70 5.40 8.05 5.50
C ALA A 70 6.68 7.22 5.35
N THR A 71 6.87 6.26 6.25
CA THR A 71 7.97 5.29 6.19
C THR A 71 7.41 3.89 6.11
N VAL A 72 8.06 3.05 5.31
CA VAL A 72 7.71 1.63 5.21
C VAL A 72 8.97 0.81 5.36
N GLU A 73 8.92 -0.17 6.25
CA GLU A 73 9.97 -1.15 6.46
C GLU A 73 9.45 -2.50 6.00
N GLY A 74 10.25 -3.24 5.26
CA GLY A 74 9.88 -4.56 4.75
C GLY A 74 10.89 -5.60 5.16
N ALA A 75 10.42 -6.63 5.84
CA ALA A 75 11.20 -7.80 6.23
C ALA A 75 10.67 -9.01 5.45
N GLN A 76 11.59 -9.82 4.92
CA GLN A 76 11.23 -11.11 4.33
C GLN A 76 11.35 -12.17 5.41
N ASP A 77 10.25 -12.86 5.71
CA ASP A 77 10.17 -13.93 6.70
C ASP A 77 9.75 -15.23 6.01
N ASP A 78 10.74 -16.06 5.66
CA ASP A 78 10.58 -17.30 4.90
C ASP A 78 9.77 -17.13 3.59
N LEU A 79 8.49 -17.50 3.62
CA LEU A 79 7.54 -17.49 2.49
C LEU A 79 6.58 -16.29 2.52
N HIS A 80 6.65 -15.47 3.55
CA HIS A 80 5.82 -14.30 3.76
C HIS A 80 6.70 -13.05 3.89
N ILE A 81 6.07 -11.90 3.71
CA ILE A 81 6.73 -10.60 3.77
C ILE A 81 5.97 -9.77 4.78
N ASP A 82 6.67 -9.32 5.80
CA ASP A 82 6.11 -8.43 6.80
C ASP A 82 6.49 -6.99 6.48
N LEU A 83 5.46 -6.16 6.36
CA LEU A 83 5.57 -4.74 6.11
C LEU A 83 5.11 -3.97 7.34
N VAL A 84 5.95 -3.04 7.80
CA VAL A 84 5.63 -2.11 8.87
C VAL A 84 5.52 -0.73 8.25
N VAL A 85 4.29 -0.22 8.15
CA VAL A 85 4.01 1.11 7.60
C VAL A 85 3.80 2.07 8.75
N THR A 86 4.56 3.16 8.81
CA THR A 86 4.30 4.27 9.72
C THR A 86 3.86 5.48 8.90
N SER A 87 2.60 5.89 9.07
CA SER A 87 2.04 7.04 8.36
C SER A 87 0.91 7.70 9.14
N SER A 88 0.72 9.00 8.91
CA SER A 88 -0.38 9.79 9.41
C SER A 88 -1.66 9.72 8.56
N ILE A 89 -1.64 9.03 7.41
CA ILE A 89 -2.83 8.88 6.58
C ILE A 89 -3.91 8.03 7.27
N PRO A 90 -5.19 8.22 6.91
CA PRO A 90 -6.27 7.38 7.41
C PRO A 90 -6.08 5.92 6.96
N GLY A 91 -6.31 4.98 7.88
CA GLY A 91 -6.20 3.55 7.58
C GLY A 91 -7.10 3.09 6.42
N ALA A 92 -8.21 3.77 6.14
CA ALA A 92 -9.03 3.50 4.96
C ALA A 92 -8.27 3.71 3.64
N VAL A 93 -7.49 4.80 3.55
CA VAL A 93 -6.65 5.13 2.38
C VAL A 93 -5.52 4.11 2.24
N LEU A 94 -4.87 3.77 3.35
CA LEU A 94 -3.82 2.73 3.36
C LEU A 94 -4.35 1.38 2.86
N LYS A 95 -5.50 0.93 3.39
CA LYS A 95 -6.13 -0.33 2.98
C LYS A 95 -6.49 -0.33 1.49
N GLN A 96 -6.96 0.81 0.97
CA GLN A 96 -7.23 0.96 -0.46
C GLN A 96 -5.93 0.84 -1.28
N ARG A 97 -4.85 1.54 -0.88
CA ARG A 97 -3.54 1.45 -1.55
C ARG A 97 -3.02 0.02 -1.59
N LEU A 98 -3.04 -0.68 -0.46
CA LEU A 98 -2.66 -2.10 -0.38
C LEU A 98 -3.52 -2.97 -1.28
N ARG A 99 -4.82 -2.70 -1.37
CA ARG A 99 -5.72 -3.43 -2.26
C ARG A 99 -5.42 -3.23 -3.74
N LEU A 100 -4.93 -2.06 -4.13
CA LEU A 100 -4.49 -1.81 -5.50
C LEU A 100 -3.16 -2.51 -5.81
N LEU A 101 -2.22 -2.47 -4.86
CA LEU A 101 -0.86 -3.00 -5.05
C LEU A 101 -0.78 -4.53 -4.91
N ALA A 102 -1.35 -5.09 -3.83
CA ALA A 102 -1.31 -6.52 -3.48
C ALA A 102 -2.67 -7.24 -3.59
N GLY A 103 -3.73 -6.55 -4.04
CA GLY A 103 -5.03 -7.18 -4.23
C GLY A 103 -5.71 -7.53 -2.91
N SER A 104 -6.28 -8.73 -2.82
CA SER A 104 -6.90 -9.26 -1.60
C SER A 104 -5.96 -10.20 -0.83
N ALA A 105 -4.70 -10.32 -1.24
CA ALA A 105 -3.79 -11.32 -0.71
C ALA A 105 -3.16 -10.92 0.63
N TRP A 106 -3.30 -9.68 1.08
CA TRP A 106 -2.65 -9.14 2.28
C TRP A 106 -3.52 -9.25 3.55
N GLU A 107 -2.86 -9.30 4.70
CA GLU A 107 -3.51 -9.32 6.02
C GLU A 107 -2.98 -8.18 6.90
N LEU A 108 -3.88 -7.48 7.59
CA LEU A 108 -3.51 -6.50 8.61
C LEU A 108 -3.41 -7.21 9.95
N ARG A 109 -2.19 -7.36 10.46
CA ARG A 109 -1.91 -8.03 11.74
C ARG A 109 -2.27 -7.16 12.92
N ASP A 110 -1.81 -5.92 12.91
CA ASP A 110 -1.93 -5.03 14.06
C ASP A 110 -1.86 -3.55 13.66
N VAL A 111 -2.43 -2.68 14.50
CA VAL A 111 -2.41 -1.23 14.32
C VAL A 111 -2.07 -0.58 15.64
N LYS A 112 -0.97 0.17 15.68
CA LYS A 112 -0.50 0.90 16.86
C LYS A 112 -0.42 2.38 16.58
N SER A 113 -0.63 3.20 17.59
CA SER A 113 -0.21 4.61 17.52
C SER A 113 1.32 4.66 17.53
N ALA A 114 1.91 5.43 16.61
CA ALA A 114 3.35 5.59 16.49
C ALA A 114 3.88 6.71 17.40
#